data_AF-A0A7Y1UDH1-F1
#
_entry.id   AF-A0A7Y1UDH1-F1
#
_cell.length_a   1.000
_cell.length_b   1.000
_cell.length_c   1.000
_cell.angle_alpha   90.00
_cell.angle_beta   90.00
_cell.angle_gamma   90.00
#
_symmetry.space_group_name_H-M   'P 1'
#
loop_
_entity.id
_entity.type
_entity.pdbx_description
1 polymer ?
#
loop_
_entity_poly.entity_id
_entity_poly.type
_entity_poly.pdbx_seq_one_letter_code
_entity_poly.pdbx_strand_id
1 'polypeptide(L)'
;MKLYRSFIASLLFSLVCSIGFAQNTFNYYPTELGDEPLIILEYQMMEPQDDFTKSQLKDCKFRNEKAKMANEQLQVAAKEYPFEYIIAKRSALDSLKEKGYRLVLENDMMKKQDNPEKYLKGNNANDVGDMYILNMENGDKYFLFQISQSYVFFSKGVMKKFIKQVKRELY
;
A
#
# COMPACT_ATOMS: atom_id res chain seq x y z
N MET A 1 -36.46 -59.69 20.83
CA MET A 1 -35.05 -60.11 20.66
C MET A 1 -34.56 -59.58 19.31
N LYS A 2 -33.39 -58.93 19.31
CA LYS A 2 -32.69 -58.17 18.25
C LYS A 2 -32.98 -58.57 16.78
N LEU A 3 -33.07 -57.59 15.88
CA LEU A 3 -31.93 -57.19 15.02
C LEU A 3 -32.23 -55.97 14.14
N TYR A 4 -31.26 -55.07 14.13
CA TYR A 4 -31.15 -53.81 13.42
C TYR A 4 -31.23 -53.97 11.90
N ARG A 5 -31.94 -53.06 11.22
CA ARG A 5 -31.62 -52.69 9.83
C ARG A 5 -31.65 -51.19 9.65
N SER A 6 -30.45 -50.66 9.46
CA SER A 6 -30.11 -49.31 9.06
C SER A 6 -30.91 -48.83 7.87
N PHE A 7 -31.41 -47.59 7.93
CA PHE A 7 -31.57 -46.76 6.75
C PHE A 7 -31.22 -45.32 7.13
N ILE A 8 -29.95 -44.99 6.90
CA ILE A 8 -29.40 -43.63 6.96
C ILE A 8 -29.93 -42.93 5.70
N ALA A 9 -30.86 -42.00 5.87
CA ALA A 9 -31.38 -41.19 4.78
C ALA A 9 -31.03 -39.70 5.03
N SER A 10 -29.97 -39.29 4.33
CA SER A 10 -29.74 -37.95 3.79
C SER A 10 -29.88 -36.74 4.71
N LEU A 11 -28.86 -36.51 5.54
CA LEU A 11 -28.44 -35.15 5.90
C LEU A 11 -27.51 -34.64 4.78
N LEU A 12 -28.09 -34.21 3.66
CA LEU A 12 -27.35 -33.57 2.58
C LEU A 12 -27.00 -32.16 3.02
N PHE A 13 -25.80 -32.09 3.61
CA PHE A 13 -25.05 -30.92 3.96
C PHE A 13 -24.81 -30.09 2.69
N SER A 14 -25.70 -29.13 2.42
CA SER A 14 -25.46 -28.06 1.45
C SER A 14 -24.43 -27.09 2.04
N LEU A 15 -23.19 -27.56 2.12
CA LEU A 15 -22.00 -26.72 2.25
C LEU A 15 -21.91 -25.95 0.93
N VAL A 16 -22.69 -24.88 0.82
CA VAL A 16 -22.43 -23.86 -0.20
C VAL A 16 -21.07 -23.29 0.19
N CYS A 17 -20.03 -23.78 -0.48
CA CYS A 17 -18.74 -23.13 -0.52
C CYS A 17 -18.99 -21.73 -1.06
N SER A 18 -19.22 -20.78 -0.15
CA SER A 18 -19.03 -19.37 -0.41
C SER A 18 -17.54 -19.19 -0.68
N ILE A 19 -17.11 -19.50 -1.90
CA ILE A 19 -15.89 -18.96 -2.46
C ILE A 19 -16.20 -17.47 -2.61
N GLY A 20 -16.02 -16.74 -1.51
CA GLY A 20 -15.94 -15.30 -1.53
C GLY A 20 -14.75 -14.98 -2.39
N PHE A 21 -14.97 -14.77 -3.69
CA PHE A 21 -14.08 -13.94 -4.47
C PHE A 21 -14.05 -12.61 -3.75
N ALA A 22 -13.00 -12.34 -2.99
CA ALA A 22 -12.69 -11.02 -2.51
C ALA A 22 -12.43 -10.15 -3.75
N GLN A 23 -13.50 -9.64 -4.35
CA GLN A 23 -13.39 -8.51 -5.26
C GLN A 23 -12.75 -7.39 -4.43
N ASN A 24 -11.65 -6.82 -4.93
CA ASN A 24 -11.14 -5.55 -4.39
C ASN A 24 -12.22 -4.50 -4.63
N THR A 25 -13.18 -4.40 -3.71
CA THR A 25 -14.19 -3.35 -3.69
C THR A 25 -13.48 -2.10 -3.17
N PHE A 26 -13.03 -1.26 -4.10
CA PHE A 26 -12.58 0.07 -3.73
C PHE A 26 -13.79 0.90 -3.32
N ASN A 27 -13.71 1.52 -2.15
CA ASN A 27 -14.75 2.44 -1.69
C ASN A 27 -14.66 3.77 -2.45
N TYR A 28 -15.77 4.52 -2.47
CA TYR A 28 -15.81 5.89 -3.00
C TYR A 28 -14.85 6.80 -2.22
N TYR A 29 -14.27 7.79 -2.91
CA TYR A 29 -13.27 8.73 -2.37
C TYR A 29 -13.59 9.18 -0.94
N PRO A 30 -12.63 9.14 0.01
CA PRO A 30 -12.93 9.41 1.41
C PRO A 30 -13.36 10.87 1.56
N THR A 31 -14.58 11.10 2.03
CA THR A 31 -15.13 12.45 2.26
C THR A 31 -14.36 13.20 3.35
N GLU A 32 -13.65 12.47 4.21
CA GLU A 32 -12.92 12.97 5.38
C GLU A 32 -11.54 13.56 5.04
N LEU A 33 -11.11 13.48 3.77
CA LEU A 33 -9.75 13.85 3.37
C LEU A 33 -9.40 15.35 3.56
N GLY A 34 -10.43 16.20 3.69
CA GLY A 34 -10.28 17.62 4.02
C GLY A 34 -10.33 17.93 5.53
N ASP A 35 -10.84 16.99 6.33
CA ASP A 35 -11.04 17.14 7.77
C ASP A 35 -9.95 16.42 8.58
N GLU A 36 -9.23 15.47 7.95
CA GLU A 36 -8.20 14.67 8.61
C GLU A 36 -6.82 14.79 7.97
N PRO A 37 -5.74 14.82 8.76
CA PRO A 37 -4.40 14.81 8.24
C PRO A 37 -4.09 13.52 7.48
N LEU A 38 -3.59 13.66 6.26
CA LEU A 38 -3.12 12.52 5.47
C LEU A 38 -1.67 12.16 5.84
N ILE A 39 -1.41 10.89 6.14
CA ILE A 39 -0.04 10.38 6.23
C ILE A 39 0.49 10.10 4.82
N ILE A 40 1.62 10.71 4.48
CA ILE A 40 2.35 10.45 3.25
C ILE A 40 3.64 9.73 3.62
N LEU A 41 3.83 8.52 3.08
CA LEU A 41 4.98 7.71 3.44
C LEU A 41 6.26 8.15 2.74
N GLU A 42 7.33 8.29 3.51
CA GLU A 42 8.67 8.41 2.94
C GLU A 42 9.18 7.05 2.44
N TYR A 43 10.06 7.09 1.43
CA TYR A 43 10.74 5.92 0.90
C TYR A 43 11.85 5.50 1.86
N GLN A 44 11.79 4.26 2.35
CA GLN A 44 12.78 3.77 3.30
C GLN A 44 14.08 3.35 2.60
N MET A 45 15.21 3.64 3.25
CA MET A 45 16.51 3.07 2.87
C MET A 45 16.62 1.65 3.41
N MET A 46 17.30 0.78 2.66
CA MET A 46 17.67 -0.56 3.13
C MET A 46 19.07 -0.56 3.70
N GLU A 47 19.22 -1.27 4.80
CA GLU A 47 20.54 -1.65 5.28
C GLU A 47 21.02 -2.88 4.49
N PRO A 48 22.28 -2.89 4.01
CA PRO A 48 22.90 -4.09 3.46
C PRO A 48 22.92 -5.22 4.49
N GLN A 49 22.64 -6.45 4.06
CA GLN A 49 22.80 -7.64 4.92
C GLN A 49 24.18 -8.28 4.67
N ASP A 50 24.71 -8.97 5.68
CA ASP A 50 26.06 -9.56 5.65
C ASP A 50 26.23 -10.64 4.56
N ASP A 51 25.14 -11.27 4.14
CA ASP A 51 25.11 -12.32 3.13
C ASP A 51 24.89 -11.80 1.69
N PHE A 52 24.81 -10.48 1.49
CA PHE A 52 24.64 -9.89 0.16
C PHE A 52 25.87 -10.13 -0.73
N THR A 53 25.62 -10.67 -1.92
CA THR A 53 26.61 -10.68 -2.99
C THR A 53 26.99 -9.26 -3.42
N LYS A 54 28.14 -9.09 -4.09
CA LYS A 54 28.58 -7.79 -4.64
C LYS A 54 27.52 -7.13 -5.54
N SER A 55 26.75 -7.92 -6.29
CA SER A 55 25.67 -7.40 -7.13
C SER A 55 24.53 -6.84 -6.27
N GLN A 56 24.09 -7.59 -5.25
CA GLN A 56 23.02 -7.17 -4.36
C GLN A 56 23.40 -5.91 -3.55
N LEU A 57 24.67 -5.79 -3.13
CA LEU A 57 25.19 -4.57 -2.50
C LEU A 57 25.09 -3.35 -3.44
N LYS A 58 25.43 -3.53 -4.72
CA LYS A 58 25.32 -2.47 -5.74
C LYS A 58 23.86 -2.05 -5.97
N ASP A 59 22.96 -3.02 -6.08
CA ASP A 59 21.53 -2.77 -6.28
C ASP A 59 20.90 -2.07 -5.07
N CYS A 60 21.27 -2.49 -3.85
CA CYS A 60 20.88 -1.84 -2.60
C CYS A 60 21.30 -0.37 -2.58
N LYS A 61 22.58 -0.09 -2.89
CA LYS A 61 23.10 1.29 -2.95
C LYS A 61 22.34 2.14 -3.98
N PHE A 62 22.18 1.63 -5.20
CA PHE A 62 21.45 2.33 -6.26
C PHE A 62 20.00 2.64 -5.86
N ARG A 63 19.31 1.67 -5.23
CA ARG A 63 17.95 1.87 -4.73
C ARG A 63 17.91 2.91 -3.60
N ASN A 64 18.85 2.90 -2.67
CA ASN A 64 18.93 3.90 -1.60
C ASN A 64 19.16 5.31 -2.15
N GLU A 65 19.98 5.47 -3.19
CA GLU A 65 20.14 6.74 -3.90
C GLU A 65 18.80 7.20 -4.51
N LYS A 66 18.03 6.29 -5.13
CA LYS A 66 16.69 6.59 -5.65
C LYS A 66 15.70 6.96 -4.54
N ALA A 67 15.71 6.25 -3.42
CA ALA A 67 14.87 6.54 -2.26
C ALA A 67 15.16 7.94 -1.69
N LYS A 68 16.44 8.30 -1.56
CA LYS A 68 16.86 9.64 -1.13
C LYS A 68 16.32 10.73 -2.06
N MET A 69 16.56 10.60 -3.36
CA MET A 69 16.05 11.55 -4.36
C MET A 69 14.51 11.64 -4.33
N ALA A 70 13.83 10.50 -4.16
CA ALA A 70 12.38 10.45 -4.06
C ALA A 70 11.86 11.17 -2.82
N ASN A 71 12.53 11.05 -1.67
CA ASN A 71 12.19 11.77 -0.45
C ASN A 71 12.39 13.28 -0.61
N GLU A 72 13.48 13.72 -1.24
CA GLU A 72 13.70 15.14 -1.53
C GLU A 72 12.59 15.71 -2.42
N GLN A 73 12.20 14.98 -3.47
CA GLN A 73 11.09 15.35 -4.34
C GLN A 73 9.74 15.34 -3.61
N LEU A 74 9.53 14.40 -2.69
CA LEU A 74 8.31 14.26 -1.91
C LEU A 74 8.10 15.50 -1.02
N GLN A 75 9.16 15.94 -0.33
CA GLN A 75 9.13 17.12 0.55
C GLN A 75 8.73 18.40 -0.20
N VAL A 76 9.10 18.51 -1.48
CA VAL A 76 8.70 19.65 -2.32
C VAL A 76 7.27 19.48 -2.81
N ALA A 77 6.93 18.32 -3.38
CA ALA A 77 5.64 18.09 -4.02
C ALA A 77 4.47 18.03 -3.03
N ALA A 78 4.69 17.53 -1.81
CA ALA A 78 3.66 17.47 -0.77
C ALA A 78 3.16 18.86 -0.34
N LYS A 79 3.97 19.91 -0.49
CA LYS A 79 3.55 21.30 -0.20
C LYS A 79 2.43 21.81 -1.09
N GLU A 80 2.21 21.18 -2.24
CA GLU A 80 1.12 21.52 -3.15
C GLU A 80 -0.22 20.83 -2.78
N TYR A 81 -0.19 19.91 -1.81
CA TYR A 81 -1.39 19.24 -1.31
C TYR A 81 -2.23 20.23 -0.48
N PRO A 82 -3.55 20.34 -0.73
CA PRO A 82 -4.36 21.44 -0.21
C PRO A 82 -4.82 21.28 1.24
N PHE A 83 -4.63 20.10 1.86
CA PHE A 83 -5.09 19.80 3.21
C PHE A 83 -3.92 19.50 4.15
N GLU A 84 -4.22 19.29 5.44
CA GLU A 84 -3.21 18.88 6.41
C GLU A 84 -2.60 17.53 6.04
N TYR A 85 -1.29 17.42 6.24
CA TYR A 85 -0.55 16.18 5.99
C TYR A 85 0.65 16.08 6.90
N ILE A 86 1.13 14.85 7.07
CA ILE A 86 2.44 14.57 7.66
C ILE A 86 3.23 13.65 6.73
N ILE A 87 4.56 13.81 6.72
CA ILE A 87 5.45 12.85 6.07
C ILE A 87 6.06 11.97 7.16
N ALA A 88 5.92 10.65 7.01
CA ALA A 88 6.34 9.72 8.04
C ALA A 88 6.94 8.43 7.48
N LYS A 89 7.74 7.76 8.31
CA LYS A 89 8.19 6.39 8.06
C LYS A 89 7.03 5.42 8.21
N ARG A 90 7.05 4.36 7.40
CA ARG A 90 6.14 3.21 7.58
C ARG A 90 6.19 2.62 9.00
N SER A 91 7.37 2.60 9.62
CA SER A 91 7.55 2.12 11.00
C SER A 91 6.87 3.00 12.06
N ALA A 92 6.43 4.21 11.70
CA ALA A 92 5.70 5.09 12.61
C ALA A 92 4.18 4.89 12.56
N LEU A 93 3.66 4.11 11.61
CA LEU A 93 2.22 4.00 11.36
C LEU A 93 1.44 3.51 12.57
N ASP A 94 1.95 2.52 13.31
CA ASP A 94 1.27 2.01 14.51
C ASP A 94 1.15 3.12 15.58
N SER A 95 2.25 3.85 15.83
CA SER A 95 2.24 4.97 16.78
C SER A 95 1.36 6.15 16.32
N LEU A 96 1.20 6.35 15.02
CA LEU A 96 0.35 7.39 14.44
C LEU A 96 -1.12 7.00 14.53
N LYS A 97 -1.42 5.72 14.28
CA LYS A 97 -2.76 5.16 14.48
C LYS A 97 -3.22 5.31 15.93
N GLU A 98 -2.35 5.03 16.91
CA GLU A 98 -2.64 5.26 18.34
C GLU A 98 -2.92 6.73 18.68
N LYS A 99 -2.37 7.67 17.90
CA LYS A 99 -2.63 9.11 18.03
C LYS A 99 -3.87 9.59 17.28
N GLY A 100 -4.63 8.68 16.67
CA GLY A 100 -5.87 9.01 15.96
C GLY A 100 -5.70 9.33 14.48
N TYR A 101 -4.51 9.16 13.90
CA TYR A 101 -4.36 9.28 12.44
C TYR A 101 -4.98 8.05 11.77
N ARG A 102 -5.87 8.27 10.79
CA ARG A 102 -6.60 7.18 10.13
C ARG A 102 -6.19 6.98 8.68
N LEU A 103 -5.80 8.02 7.96
CA LEU A 103 -5.59 7.97 6.51
C LEU A 103 -4.10 7.93 6.14
N VAL A 104 -3.73 7.00 5.26
CA VAL A 104 -2.37 6.91 4.69
C VAL A 104 -2.40 6.74 3.17
N LEU A 105 -1.57 7.51 2.46
CA LEU A 105 -1.35 7.37 1.03
C LEU A 105 -0.35 6.23 0.78
N GLU A 106 -0.77 5.21 0.03
CA GLU A 106 -0.08 3.93 -0.02
C GLU A 106 -0.06 3.29 -1.42
N ASN A 107 0.91 2.40 -1.62
CA ASN A 107 0.99 1.49 -2.75
C ASN A 107 1.64 0.16 -2.33
N ASP A 108 1.05 -0.97 -2.72
CA ASP A 108 1.54 -2.30 -2.33
C ASP A 108 2.97 -2.59 -2.82
N MET A 109 3.42 -1.94 -3.90
CA MET A 109 4.78 -2.06 -4.39
C MET A 109 5.78 -1.30 -3.52
N MET A 110 5.43 -0.12 -2.97
CA MET A 110 6.28 0.57 -1.99
C MET A 110 6.50 -0.30 -0.75
N LYS A 111 5.42 -0.91 -0.24
CA LYS A 111 5.49 -1.86 0.88
C LYS A 111 6.38 -3.07 0.58
N LYS A 112 6.36 -3.59 -0.65
CA LYS A 112 7.26 -4.68 -1.08
C LYS A 112 8.70 -4.21 -1.17
N GLN A 113 8.94 -3.02 -1.70
CA GLN A 113 10.28 -2.49 -1.87
C GLN A 113 10.96 -2.19 -0.54
N ASP A 114 10.23 -1.77 0.49
CA ASP A 114 10.79 -1.59 1.84
C ASP A 114 11.34 -2.91 2.46
N ASN A 115 11.07 -4.07 1.86
CA ASN A 115 11.59 -5.36 2.29
C ASN A 115 12.74 -5.86 1.39
N PRO A 116 13.98 -6.01 1.90
CA PRO A 116 15.14 -6.45 1.13
C PRO A 116 14.99 -7.81 0.45
N GLU A 117 14.41 -8.79 1.17
CA GLU A 117 14.23 -10.14 0.63
C GLU A 117 13.26 -10.16 -0.55
N LYS A 118 12.23 -9.30 -0.50
CA LYS A 118 11.23 -9.20 -1.58
C LYS A 118 11.76 -8.40 -2.76
N TYR A 119 12.53 -7.35 -2.50
CA TYR A 119 13.15 -6.53 -3.54
C TYR A 119 14.17 -7.33 -4.37
N LEU A 120 15.00 -8.15 -3.71
CA LEU A 120 16.09 -8.88 -4.35
C LEU A 120 15.67 -10.18 -5.07
N LYS A 121 14.44 -10.66 -4.86
CA LYS A 121 13.87 -11.84 -5.55
C LYS A 121 13.37 -11.55 -6.98
N GLY A 122 13.59 -10.33 -7.47
CA GLY A 122 13.24 -9.90 -8.82
C GLY A 122 12.10 -8.89 -8.81
N ASN A 123 12.38 -7.67 -9.28
CA ASN A 123 11.37 -6.68 -9.60
C ASN A 123 11.10 -6.74 -11.11
N ASN A 124 9.85 -6.97 -11.50
CA ASN A 124 9.46 -6.80 -12.89
C ASN A 124 9.12 -5.32 -13.11
N ALA A 125 9.88 -4.65 -13.99
CA ALA A 125 9.69 -3.22 -14.27
C ALA A 125 8.31 -2.89 -14.86
N ASN A 126 7.65 -3.92 -15.41
CA ASN A 126 6.30 -3.84 -16.00
C ASN A 126 5.19 -4.07 -14.98
N ASP A 127 5.51 -4.38 -13.73
CA ASP A 127 4.49 -4.52 -12.69
C ASP A 127 3.76 -3.19 -12.52
N VAL A 128 2.43 -3.27 -12.46
CA VAL A 128 1.54 -2.14 -12.21
C VAL A 128 0.82 -2.41 -10.91
N GLY A 129 0.77 -1.40 -10.04
CA GLY A 129 0.08 -1.46 -8.77
C GLY A 129 -0.86 -0.29 -8.60
N ASP A 130 -1.84 -0.47 -7.73
CA ASP A 130 -2.80 0.57 -7.40
C ASP A 130 -2.20 1.51 -6.35
N MET A 131 -2.27 2.82 -6.63
CA MET A 131 -2.14 3.86 -5.63
C MET A 131 -3.49 4.03 -4.96
N TYR A 132 -3.52 4.07 -3.63
CA TYR A 132 -4.75 4.18 -2.86
C TYR A 132 -4.53 4.96 -1.57
N ILE A 133 -5.61 5.48 -1.00
CA ILE A 133 -5.64 5.87 0.41
C ILE A 133 -6.14 4.67 1.20
N LEU A 134 -5.45 4.33 2.28
CA LEU A 134 -5.86 3.30 3.23
C LEU A 134 -6.40 3.97 4.48
N ASN A 135 -7.62 3.61 4.87
CA ASN A 135 -8.10 3.84 6.23
C ASN A 135 -7.55 2.73 7.13
N MET A 136 -6.66 3.10 8.05
CA MET A 136 -5.97 2.18 8.94
C MET A 136 -6.86 1.65 10.06
N GLU A 137 -8.01 2.27 10.33
CA GLU A 137 -8.97 1.86 11.36
C GLU A 137 -9.71 0.58 10.93
N ASN A 138 -10.30 0.60 9.74
CA ASN A 138 -11.16 -0.47 9.22
C ASN A 138 -10.52 -1.27 8.07
N GLY A 139 -9.40 -0.79 7.50
CA GLY A 139 -8.70 -1.45 6.40
C GLY A 139 -9.20 -1.08 5.00
N ASP A 140 -10.12 -0.14 4.89
CA ASP A 140 -10.72 0.26 3.61
C ASP A 140 -9.68 0.90 2.69
N LYS A 141 -9.73 0.51 1.41
CA LYS A 141 -8.88 1.07 0.36
C LYS A 141 -9.71 1.92 -0.59
N TYR A 142 -9.23 3.13 -0.83
CA TYR A 142 -9.81 4.09 -1.77
C TYR A 142 -8.87 4.23 -2.96
N PHE A 143 -9.26 3.64 -4.08
CA PHE A 143 -8.45 3.67 -5.29
C PHE A 143 -8.27 5.10 -5.79
N LEU A 144 -7.04 5.42 -6.20
CA LEU A 144 -6.71 6.68 -6.86
C LEU A 144 -6.41 6.43 -8.33
N PHE A 145 -5.30 5.76 -8.60
CA PHE A 145 -4.82 5.48 -9.93
C PHE A 145 -3.80 4.36 -9.94
N GLN A 146 -3.53 3.80 -11.12
CA GLN A 146 -2.43 2.87 -11.32
C GLN A 146 -1.10 3.59 -11.55
N ILE A 147 -0.03 2.97 -11.05
CA ILE A 147 1.36 3.37 -11.22
C ILE A 147 2.20 2.13 -11.56
N SER A 148 3.15 2.25 -12.48
CA SER A 148 4.09 1.16 -12.74
C SER A 148 5.28 1.19 -11.78
N GLN A 149 5.90 0.03 -11.58
CA GLN A 149 7.06 -0.14 -10.70
C GLN A 149 8.20 0.81 -11.06
N SER A 150 8.36 1.12 -12.34
CA SER A 150 9.37 2.04 -12.86
C SER A 150 9.17 3.49 -12.39
N TYR A 151 7.95 3.87 -12.00
CA TYR A 151 7.61 5.21 -11.52
C TYR A 151 7.47 5.32 -10.01
N VAL A 152 7.64 4.23 -9.25
CA VAL A 152 7.36 4.25 -7.80
C VAL A 152 8.24 5.26 -7.07
N PHE A 153 9.51 5.46 -7.46
CA PHE A 153 10.41 6.48 -6.90
C PHE A 153 10.26 7.87 -7.54
N PHE A 154 9.35 8.07 -8.49
CA PHE A 154 9.11 9.37 -9.12
C PHE A 154 8.07 10.18 -8.32
N SER A 155 8.36 10.44 -7.05
CA SER A 155 7.41 10.98 -6.08
C SER A 155 6.79 12.31 -6.52
N LYS A 156 7.54 13.18 -7.21
CA LYS A 156 7.00 14.42 -7.78
C LYS A 156 5.82 14.15 -8.74
N GLY A 157 5.96 13.16 -9.62
CA GLY A 157 4.91 12.80 -10.57
C GLY A 157 3.72 12.12 -9.90
N VAL A 158 3.99 11.23 -8.94
CA VAL A 158 2.97 10.57 -8.13
C VAL A 158 2.12 11.59 -7.37
N MET A 159 2.77 12.48 -6.63
CA MET A 159 2.11 13.54 -5.87
C MET A 159 1.33 14.48 -6.78
N LYS A 160 1.89 14.91 -7.91
CA LYS A 160 1.16 15.75 -8.88
C LYS A 160 -0.12 15.08 -9.38
N LYS A 161 -0.07 13.78 -9.68
CA LYS A 161 -1.24 13.01 -10.13
C LYS A 161 -2.27 12.86 -9.02
N PHE A 162 -1.83 12.56 -7.80
CA PHE A 162 -2.66 12.48 -6.60
C PHE A 162 -3.36 13.82 -6.31
N ILE A 163 -2.62 14.91 -6.20
CA ILE A 163 -3.16 16.25 -5.93
C ILE A 163 -4.16 16.67 -7.01
N LYS A 164 -3.89 16.37 -8.29
CA LYS A 164 -4.85 16.63 -9.36
C LYS A 164 -6.16 15.87 -9.17
N GLN A 165 -6.10 14.64 -8.69
CA GLN A 165 -7.28 13.84 -8.38
C GLN A 165 -8.03 14.38 -7.16
N VAL A 166 -7.33 14.68 -6.07
CA VAL A 166 -7.90 15.32 -4.87
C VAL A 166 -8.68 16.57 -5.25
N LYS A 167 -8.08 17.44 -6.07
CA LYS A 167 -8.72 18.68 -6.53
C LYS A 167 -9.95 18.46 -7.41
N ARG A 168 -10.06 17.32 -8.09
CA ARG A 168 -11.21 17.01 -8.95
C ARG A 168 -12.37 16.40 -8.17
N GLU A 169 -12.08 15.61 -7.13
CA GLU A 169 -13.11 14.94 -6.35
C GLU A 169 -13.71 15.84 -5.26
N LEU A 170 -13.01 16.91 -4.85
CA LEU A 170 -13.40 17.79 -3.75
C LEU A 170 -13.71 19.25 -4.14
N TYR A 171 -13.43 19.66 -5.38
CA TYR A 171 -13.80 20.98 -5.94
C TYR A 171 -14.53 20.80 -7.26
#